data_AF-A0A3M0YA71-F1
#
_entry.id   AF-A0A3M0YA71-F1
#
_cell.length_a   1.000
_cell.length_b   1.000
_cell.length_c   1.000
_cell.angle_alpha   90.00
_cell.angle_beta   90.00
_cell.angle_gamma   90.00
#
_symmetry.space_group_name_H-M   'P 1'
#
loop_
_entity.id
_entity.type
_entity.pdbx_description
1 polymer ?
#
loop_
_entity_poly.entity_id
_entity_poly.type
_entity_poly.pdbx_seq_one_letter_code
_entity_poly.pdbx_strand_id
1 'polypeptide(L)'
;MAAAQNVGIRWCKRQGCRYVLFLDQDSIPHPSMVKGLLQALNRLVAQGQRIAAVGPRYRDPRTGATSRFIRFGWGRTRPVPCGDIVPVDFLIASGMLVPMSTLEAVGGMDEGLAIDHVDTEWLLRARALGYRPYGVCAAWMEHQLGEGGTRWLGRVIPRHR
;
A
#
# COMPACT_ATOMS: atom_id res chain seq x y z
N MET A 1 6.21 5.73 13.58
CA MET A 1 5.41 5.91 12.34
C MET A 1 3.95 5.49 12.55
N ALA A 2 3.68 4.28 13.07
CA ALA A 2 2.31 3.81 13.37
C ALA A 2 1.47 4.76 14.25
N ALA A 3 2.03 5.30 15.34
CA ALA A 3 1.33 6.27 16.19
C ALA A 3 0.89 7.53 15.41
N ALA A 4 1.74 8.03 14.50
CA ALA A 4 1.41 9.19 13.66
C ALA A 4 0.30 8.86 12.65
N GLN A 5 0.36 7.68 12.01
CA GLN A 5 -0.71 7.18 11.15
C GLN A 5 -2.04 7.07 11.94
N ASN A 6 -2.01 6.56 13.16
CA ASN A 6 -3.19 6.47 14.03
C ASN A 6 -3.75 7.84 14.42
N VAL A 7 -2.89 8.85 14.66
CA VAL A 7 -3.35 10.24 14.85
C VAL A 7 -4.11 10.72 13.62
N GLY A 8 -3.56 10.50 12.41
CA GLY A 8 -4.20 10.84 11.14
C GLY A 8 -5.52 10.11 10.93
N ILE A 9 -5.57 8.79 11.17
CA ILE A 9 -6.79 7.97 11.10
C ILE A 9 -7.87 8.54 12.03
N ARG A 10 -7.52 8.80 13.30
CA ARG A 10 -8.47 9.37 14.28
C ARG A 10 -8.97 10.75 13.86
N TRP A 11 -8.09 11.59 13.30
CA TRP A 11 -8.48 12.89 12.78
C TRP A 11 -9.46 12.75 11.61
N CYS A 12 -9.13 11.94 10.60
CA CYS A 12 -10.01 11.64 9.46
C CYS A 12 -11.37 11.10 9.91
N LYS A 13 -11.39 10.21 10.90
CA LYS A 13 -12.63 9.68 11.47
C LYS A 13 -13.50 10.79 12.05
N ARG A 14 -12.92 11.72 12.81
CA ARG A 14 -13.66 12.88 13.37
C ARG A 14 -14.19 13.82 12.28
N GLN A 15 -13.54 13.89 11.12
CA GLN A 15 -14.00 14.70 9.98
C GLN A 15 -15.04 13.98 9.10
N GLY A 16 -15.43 12.74 9.42
CA GLY A 16 -16.36 11.97 8.59
C GLY A 16 -15.75 11.47 7.27
N CYS A 17 -14.42 11.37 7.19
CA CYS A 17 -13.75 10.84 6.00
C CYS A 17 -14.13 9.37 5.78
N ARG A 18 -14.51 9.03 4.54
CA ARG A 18 -14.85 7.66 4.14
C ARG A 18 -13.62 6.80 3.81
N TYR A 19 -12.50 7.44 3.49
CA TYR A 19 -11.27 6.80 3.07
C TYR A 19 -10.07 7.52 3.69
N VAL A 20 -8.98 6.80 3.89
CA VAL A 20 -7.68 7.32 4.31
C VAL A 20 -6.67 6.90 3.25
N LEU A 21 -5.92 7.87 2.72
CA LEU A 21 -4.78 7.61 1.83
C LEU A 21 -3.50 7.81 2.63
N PHE A 22 -2.69 6.76 2.74
CA PHE A 22 -1.35 6.85 3.31
C PHE A 22 -0.37 7.27 2.21
N LEU A 23 0.56 8.15 2.56
CA LEU A 23 1.63 8.66 1.71
C LEU A 23 2.87 8.88 2.60
N ASP A 24 4.03 8.68 2.01
CA ASP A 24 5.32 9.04 2.59
C ASP A 24 5.74 10.43 2.08
N GLN A 25 6.73 11.05 2.72
CA GLN A 25 7.20 12.39 2.35
C GLN A 25 7.72 12.50 0.91
N ASP A 26 8.13 11.39 0.30
CA ASP A 26 8.66 11.29 -1.05
C ASP A 26 7.69 10.61 -2.03
N SER A 27 6.44 10.34 -1.61
CA SER A 27 5.39 9.91 -2.52
C SER A 27 4.98 11.09 -3.41
N ILE A 28 5.06 10.90 -4.73
CA ILE A 28 4.54 11.86 -5.71
C ILE A 28 3.42 11.19 -6.52
N PRO A 29 2.15 11.33 -6.07
CA PRO A 29 1.01 10.77 -6.77
C PRO A 29 0.87 11.33 -8.19
N HIS A 30 0.61 10.46 -9.16
CA HIS A 30 0.13 10.94 -10.46
C HIS A 30 -1.24 11.61 -10.29
N PRO A 31 -1.59 12.67 -11.04
CA PRO A 31 -2.89 13.35 -10.90
C PRO A 31 -4.12 12.45 -11.04
N SER A 32 -4.01 11.36 -11.80
CA SER A 32 -5.10 10.38 -11.95
C SER A 32 -5.13 9.29 -10.86
N MET A 33 -4.12 9.19 -10.00
CA MET A 33 -3.93 8.07 -9.08
C MET A 33 -5.13 7.90 -8.14
N VAL A 34 -5.48 8.95 -7.38
CA VAL A 34 -6.55 8.89 -6.38
C VAL A 34 -7.89 8.56 -7.03
N LYS A 35 -8.18 9.15 -8.20
CA LYS A 35 -9.38 8.85 -8.99
C LYS A 35 -9.42 7.38 -9.41
N GLY A 36 -8.30 6.84 -9.91
CA GLY A 36 -8.19 5.43 -10.31
C GLY A 36 -8.37 4.46 -9.13
N LEU A 37 -7.76 4.77 -7.98
CA LEU A 37 -7.92 3.98 -6.76
C LEU A 37 -9.37 3.96 -6.28
N LEU A 38 -10.04 5.12 -6.22
CA LEU A 38 -11.45 5.23 -5.83
C LEU A 38 -12.38 4.48 -6.79
N GLN A 39 -12.15 4.59 -8.10
CA GLN A 39 -12.93 3.86 -9.10
C GLN A 39 -12.79 2.35 -8.94
N ALA A 40 -11.55 1.86 -8.76
CA ALA A 40 -11.28 0.45 -8.53
C ALA A 40 -11.94 -0.06 -7.25
N LEU A 41 -11.82 0.70 -6.16
CA LEU A 41 -12.45 0.38 -4.87
C LEU A 41 -13.97 0.28 -5.03
N ASN A 42 -14.62 1.25 -5.67
CA ASN A 42 -16.06 1.23 -5.88
C ASN A 42 -16.52 0.04 -6.72
N ARG A 43 -15.76 -0.34 -7.76
CA ARG A 43 -16.04 -1.55 -8.55
C ARG A 43 -15.98 -2.81 -7.70
N LEU A 44 -14.95 -2.94 -6.86
CA LEU A 44 -14.79 -4.09 -5.95
C LEU A 44 -15.94 -4.14 -4.92
N VAL A 45 -16.35 -3.00 -4.37
CA VAL A 45 -17.51 -2.93 -3.45
C VAL A 45 -18.79 -3.37 -4.15
N ALA A 46 -19.03 -2.90 -5.37
CA ALA A 46 -20.20 -3.31 -6.16
C ALA A 46 -20.21 -4.83 -6.48
N GLN A 47 -19.05 -5.46 -6.50
CA GLN A 47 -18.88 -6.92 -6.64
C GLN A 47 -18.97 -7.68 -5.30
N GLY A 48 -19.37 -7.02 -4.22
CA GLY A 48 -19.50 -7.63 -2.89
C GLY A 48 -18.17 -7.96 -2.22
N GLN A 49 -17.04 -7.41 -2.69
CA GLN A 49 -15.73 -7.72 -2.12
C GLN A 49 -15.50 -6.97 -0.81
N ARG A 50 -14.93 -7.66 0.17
CA ARG A 50 -14.41 -7.06 1.40
C ARG A 50 -12.98 -6.59 1.16
N ILE A 51 -12.77 -5.29 1.17
CA ILE A 51 -11.51 -4.66 0.73
C ILE A 51 -10.69 -4.21 1.93
N ALA A 52 -9.46 -4.69 2.03
CA ALA A 52 -8.51 -4.20 3.02
C ALA A 52 -8.01 -2.82 2.60
N ALA A 53 -7.45 -2.75 1.40
CA ALA A 53 -6.92 -1.53 0.80
C ALA A 53 -6.80 -1.68 -0.72
N VAL A 54 -6.64 -0.57 -1.42
CA VAL A 54 -6.20 -0.54 -2.82
C VAL A 54 -4.93 0.30 -2.94
N GLY A 55 -4.00 -0.10 -3.79
CA GLY A 55 -2.73 0.61 -3.96
C GLY A 55 -2.25 0.70 -5.41
N PRO A 56 -1.49 1.75 -5.76
CA PRO A 56 -0.97 1.97 -7.09
C PRO A 56 0.32 1.15 -7.32
N ARG A 57 0.80 1.17 -8.56
CA ARG A 57 2.22 0.92 -8.83
C ARG A 57 3.05 2.15 -8.48
N TYR A 58 4.34 1.97 -8.21
CA TYR A 58 5.25 3.10 -8.08
C TYR A 58 6.44 2.93 -8.99
N ARG A 59 6.97 4.05 -9.47
CA ARG A 59 8.19 4.11 -10.27
C ARG A 59 9.27 4.77 -9.43
N ASP A 60 10.43 4.14 -9.34
CA ASP A 60 11.60 4.76 -8.72
C ASP A 60 12.20 5.76 -9.72
N PRO A 61 12.19 7.08 -9.42
CA PRO A 61 12.68 8.08 -10.34
C PRO A 61 14.19 7.97 -10.61
N ARG A 62 14.95 7.33 -9.71
CA ARG A 62 16.42 7.18 -9.83
C ARG A 62 16.82 6.08 -10.80
N THR A 63 16.02 5.01 -10.86
CA THR A 63 16.34 3.82 -11.67
C THR A 63 15.40 3.64 -12.86
N GLY A 64 14.24 4.31 -12.86
CA GLY A 64 13.16 4.09 -13.81
C GLY A 64 12.40 2.78 -13.59
N ALA A 65 12.80 1.96 -12.61
CA ALA A 65 12.17 0.68 -12.32
C ALA A 65 10.75 0.89 -11.81
N THR A 66 9.81 0.10 -12.32
CA THR A 66 8.44 0.08 -11.81
C THR A 66 8.24 -1.11 -10.88
N SER A 67 7.55 -0.86 -9.76
CA SER A 67 7.14 -1.89 -8.83
C SER A 67 6.27 -2.95 -9.46
N ARG A 68 6.34 -4.15 -8.89
CA ARG A 68 5.48 -5.28 -9.23
C ARG A 68 4.61 -5.57 -8.03
N PHE A 69 3.35 -5.87 -8.29
CA PHE A 69 2.49 -6.45 -7.27
C PHE A 69 2.96 -7.87 -6.95
N ILE A 70 2.75 -8.30 -5.71
CA ILE A 70 3.20 -9.61 -5.24
C ILE A 70 2.10 -10.38 -4.53
N ARG A 71 2.24 -11.70 -4.56
CA ARG A 71 1.54 -12.65 -3.69
C ARG A 71 2.53 -13.54 -2.98
N PHE A 72 2.20 -13.94 -1.76
CA PHE A 72 2.94 -14.93 -0.99
C PHE A 72 2.61 -16.33 -1.53
N GLY A 73 3.66 -17.05 -1.91
CA GLY A 73 3.62 -18.48 -2.16
C GLY A 73 4.38 -19.24 -1.07
N TRP A 74 4.49 -20.56 -1.24
CA TRP A 74 5.24 -21.42 -0.32
C TRP A 74 6.73 -21.03 -0.28
N GLY A 75 7.12 -20.27 0.75
CA GLY A 75 8.50 -19.82 0.99
C GLY A 75 9.04 -18.75 0.02
N ARG A 76 8.21 -18.17 -0.86
CA ARG A 76 8.65 -17.14 -1.82
C ARG A 76 7.55 -16.19 -2.22
N THR A 77 7.91 -14.97 -2.60
CA THR A 77 7.00 -14.04 -3.27
C THR A 77 6.90 -14.39 -4.76
N ARG A 78 5.72 -14.19 -5.34
CA ARG A 78 5.47 -14.33 -6.77
C ARG A 78 4.94 -13.02 -7.33
N PRO A 79 5.50 -12.52 -8.45
CA PRO A 79 4.95 -11.33 -9.10
C PRO A 79 3.55 -11.63 -9.64
N VAL A 80 2.67 -10.64 -9.54
CA VAL A 80 1.34 -10.67 -10.13
C VAL A 80 1.38 -9.87 -11.43
N PRO A 81 1.11 -10.49 -12.60
CA PRO A 81 0.99 -9.77 -13.85
C PRO A 81 -0.12 -8.71 -13.77
N CYS A 82 0.12 -7.56 -14.38
CA CYS A 82 -0.88 -6.50 -14.35
C CYS A 82 -2.05 -6.78 -15.30
N GLY A 83 -3.26 -6.68 -14.74
CA GLY A 83 -4.52 -6.55 -15.48
C GLY A 83 -5.12 -5.17 -15.24
N ASP A 84 -6.40 -5.11 -14.86
CA ASP A 84 -7.04 -3.87 -14.38
C ASP A 84 -6.84 -3.70 -12.86
N ILE A 85 -7.51 -4.57 -12.09
CA ILE A 85 -7.44 -4.66 -10.63
C ILE A 85 -7.03 -6.09 -10.29
N VAL A 86 -5.96 -6.26 -9.51
CA VAL A 86 -5.40 -7.57 -9.21
C VAL A 86 -5.37 -7.84 -7.70
N PRO A 87 -5.72 -9.06 -7.24
CA PRO A 87 -5.57 -9.41 -5.83
C PRO A 87 -4.08 -9.51 -5.50
N VAL A 88 -3.69 -8.92 -4.38
CA VAL A 88 -2.31 -8.94 -3.88
C VAL A 88 -2.28 -9.42 -2.45
N ASP A 89 -1.08 -9.71 -1.94
CA ASP A 89 -0.92 -10.03 -0.52
C ASP A 89 -0.20 -8.93 0.26
N PHE A 90 0.34 -7.92 -0.43
CA PHE A 90 1.05 -6.81 0.20
C PHE A 90 0.89 -5.51 -0.60
N LEU A 91 0.80 -4.39 0.12
CA LEU A 91 0.86 -3.01 -0.37
C LEU A 91 1.72 -2.22 0.63
N ILE A 92 2.51 -1.28 0.13
CA ILE A 92 3.24 -0.33 0.98
C ILE A 92 2.33 0.84 1.35
N ALA A 93 2.51 1.43 2.54
CA ALA A 93 1.74 2.60 2.98
C ALA A 93 1.85 3.77 2.00
N SER A 94 3.00 3.95 1.35
CA SER A 94 3.22 4.92 0.28
C SER A 94 2.22 4.69 -0.87
N GLY A 95 1.06 5.34 -0.84
CA GLY A 95 -0.01 5.19 -1.84
C GLY A 95 -1.15 4.23 -1.47
N MET A 96 -1.22 3.72 -0.24
CA MET A 96 -2.28 2.80 0.18
C MET A 96 -3.58 3.54 0.54
N LEU A 97 -4.66 3.32 -0.23
CA LEU A 97 -5.99 3.86 0.05
C LEU A 97 -6.83 2.81 0.80
N VAL A 98 -7.29 3.18 1.99
CA VAL A 98 -8.01 2.30 2.93
C VAL A 98 -9.42 2.83 3.21
N PRO A 99 -10.48 2.01 3.10
CA PRO A 99 -11.81 2.39 3.59
C PRO A 99 -11.81 2.60 5.11
N MET A 100 -12.45 3.69 5.57
CA MET A 100 -12.62 3.93 7.01
C MET A 100 -13.37 2.79 7.68
N SER A 101 -14.39 2.23 7.03
CA SER A 101 -15.13 1.06 7.52
C SER A 101 -14.23 -0.17 7.76
N THR A 102 -13.17 -0.32 6.95
CA THR A 102 -12.20 -1.40 7.14
C THR A 102 -11.32 -1.12 8.35
N LEU A 103 -10.83 0.11 8.55
CA LEU A 103 -10.08 0.50 9.75
C LEU A 103 -10.92 0.32 11.03
N GLU A 104 -12.23 0.56 10.97
CA GLU A 104 -13.12 0.35 12.10
C GLU A 104 -13.34 -1.13 12.42
N ALA A 105 -13.39 -1.99 11.40
CA ALA A 105 -13.56 -3.42 11.59
C ALA A 105 -12.26 -4.14 12.00
N VAL A 106 -11.12 -3.69 11.46
CA VAL A 106 -9.80 -4.31 11.65
C VAL A 106 -9.08 -3.73 12.87
N GLY A 107 -9.28 -2.44 13.16
CA GLY A 107 -8.50 -1.65 14.11
C GLY A 107 -7.42 -0.82 13.42
N GLY A 108 -6.83 0.11 14.16
CA GLY A 108 -5.71 0.94 13.70
C GLY A 108 -4.40 0.15 13.51
N MET A 109 -3.33 0.89 13.29
CA MET A 109 -1.97 0.35 13.14
C MET A 109 -1.39 -0.03 14.50
N ASP A 110 -0.64 -1.12 14.57
CA ASP A 110 0.04 -1.52 15.81
C ASP A 110 1.23 -0.59 16.10
N GLU A 111 1.17 0.13 17.23
CA GLU A 111 2.18 1.11 17.64
C GLU A 111 3.44 0.46 18.22
N GLY A 112 3.40 -0.83 18.59
CA GLY A 112 4.54 -1.57 19.13
C GLY A 112 5.53 -2.09 18.07
N LEU A 113 5.20 -1.96 16.78
CA LEU A 113 6.01 -2.49 15.69
C LEU A 113 7.02 -1.48 15.12
N ALA A 114 8.14 -2.02 14.62
CA ALA A 114 9.08 -1.28 13.79
C ALA A 114 8.43 -0.89 12.45
N ILE A 115 8.94 0.18 11.84
CA ILE A 115 8.37 0.82 10.64
C ILE A 115 8.08 -0.19 9.52
N ASP A 116 9.03 -1.10 9.24
CA ASP A 116 8.94 -2.06 8.13
C ASP A 116 7.81 -3.10 8.28
N HIS A 117 7.27 -3.25 9.48
CA HIS A 117 6.29 -4.30 9.79
C HIS A 117 4.86 -3.80 9.95
N VAL A 118 4.65 -2.49 10.04
CA VAL A 118 3.34 -1.88 10.29
C VAL A 118 2.34 -2.29 9.20
N ASP A 119 2.69 -2.06 7.93
CA ASP A 119 1.79 -2.34 6.80
C ASP A 119 1.54 -3.85 6.64
N THR A 120 2.60 -4.64 6.84
CA THR A 120 2.53 -6.10 6.71
C THR A 120 1.60 -6.68 7.76
N GLU A 121 1.77 -6.30 9.03
CA GLU A 121 0.91 -6.74 10.11
C GLU A 121 -0.54 -6.36 9.84
N TRP A 122 -0.79 -5.09 9.52
CA TRP A 122 -2.16 -4.60 9.36
C TRP A 122 -2.89 -5.32 8.23
N LEU A 123 -2.22 -5.53 7.09
CA LEU A 123 -2.77 -6.28 5.97
C LEU A 123 -3.00 -7.76 6.31
N LEU A 124 -2.12 -8.40 7.09
CA LEU A 124 -2.32 -9.78 7.55
C LEU A 124 -3.52 -9.89 8.50
N ARG A 125 -3.68 -8.96 9.44
CA ARG A 125 -4.82 -8.91 10.35
C ARG A 125 -6.13 -8.65 9.59
N ALA A 126 -6.13 -7.71 8.64
CA ALA A 126 -7.28 -7.47 7.76
C ALA A 126 -7.68 -8.75 6.99
N ARG A 127 -6.70 -9.51 6.48
CA ARG A 127 -6.93 -10.79 5.79
C ARG A 127 -7.49 -11.87 6.69
N ALA A 128 -7.02 -11.97 7.94
CA ALA A 128 -7.57 -12.91 8.92
C ALA A 128 -9.08 -12.65 9.17
N LEU A 129 -9.52 -11.40 9.00
CA LEU A 129 -10.92 -10.99 9.09
C LEU A 129 -11.68 -11.07 7.75
N GLY A 130 -11.06 -11.55 6.68
CA GLY A 130 -11.64 -11.73 5.35
C GLY A 130 -11.54 -10.53 4.41
N TYR A 131 -10.84 -9.46 4.79
CA TYR A 131 -10.57 -8.32 3.92
C TYR A 131 -9.33 -8.56 3.05
N ARG A 132 -9.38 -8.21 1.76
CA ARG A 132 -8.27 -8.46 0.83
C ARG A 132 -7.71 -7.16 0.24
N PRO A 133 -6.39 -7.01 0.11
CA PRO A 133 -5.81 -5.89 -0.60
C PRO A 133 -5.78 -6.14 -2.11
N TYR A 134 -5.84 -5.05 -2.89
CA TYR A 134 -5.81 -5.09 -4.35
C TYR A 134 -4.83 -4.07 -4.93
N GLY A 135 -4.09 -4.48 -5.96
CA GLY A 135 -3.28 -3.59 -6.78
C GLY A 135 -4.10 -3.02 -7.93
N VAL A 136 -3.97 -1.72 -8.20
CA VAL A 136 -4.64 -1.03 -9.31
C VAL A 136 -3.60 -0.65 -10.35
N CYS A 137 -3.57 -1.39 -11.46
CA CYS A 137 -2.46 -1.34 -12.41
C CYS A 137 -2.37 -0.04 -13.22
N ALA A 138 -3.50 0.64 -13.42
CA ALA A 138 -3.57 1.94 -14.09
C ALA A 138 -3.25 3.12 -13.16
N ALA A 139 -3.27 2.91 -11.84
CA ALA A 139 -2.86 3.93 -10.88
C ALA A 139 -1.35 3.83 -10.63
N TRP A 140 -0.67 4.97 -10.66
CA TRP A 140 0.77 5.02 -10.42
C TRP A 140 1.21 6.30 -9.71
N MET A 141 2.40 6.25 -9.14
CA MET A 141 3.08 7.37 -8.48
C MET A 141 4.60 7.23 -8.64
N GLU A 142 5.35 8.28 -8.30
CA GLU A 142 6.80 8.17 -8.08
C GLU A 142 7.07 7.99 -6.59
N HIS A 143 8.04 7.12 -6.26
CA HIS A 143 8.46 6.88 -4.87
C HIS A 143 9.79 6.15 -4.84
N GLN A 144 10.64 6.44 -3.84
CA GLN A 144 11.95 5.81 -3.68
C GLN A 144 11.89 4.75 -2.57
N LEU A 145 12.13 3.50 -2.92
CA LEU A 145 12.29 2.45 -1.91
C LEU A 145 13.72 2.45 -1.35
N GLY A 146 13.80 2.75 -0.05
CA GLY A 146 15.04 2.75 0.73
C GLY A 146 16.05 3.83 0.30
N GLU A 147 17.07 4.04 1.13
CA GLU A 147 18.22 4.83 0.70
C GLU A 147 18.99 4.01 -0.33
N GLY A 148 19.07 4.52 -1.56
CA GLY A 148 19.74 3.86 -2.67
C GLY A 148 21.00 3.12 -2.29
N GLY A 149 21.10 1.88 -2.76
CA GLY A 149 22.32 1.14 -2.60
C GLY A 149 23.46 1.74 -3.42
N THR A 150 24.68 1.68 -2.88
CA THR A 150 25.86 2.08 -3.66
C THR A 150 26.13 0.98 -4.68
N ARG A 151 26.25 1.32 -5.97
CA ARG A 151 26.70 0.36 -6.98
C ARG A 151 28.20 0.11 -6.77
N TRP A 152 28.54 -1.09 -6.32
CA TRP A 152 29.93 -1.54 -6.20
C TRP A 152 30.08 -2.85 -6.97
N LEU A 153 31.01 -2.88 -7.93
CA LEU A 153 31.25 -4.01 -8.83
C LEU A 153 29.98 -4.61 -9.47
N GLY A 154 29.09 -3.74 -9.97
CA GLY A 154 27.85 -4.16 -10.65
C GLY A 154 26.73 -4.66 -9.72
N ARG A 155 26.95 -4.71 -8.40
CA ARG A 155 25.92 -5.07 -7.40
C ARG A 155 25.45 -3.82 -6.65
N VAL A 156 24.14 -3.75 -6.39
CA VAL A 156 23.53 -2.69 -5.56
C VAL A 156 23.67 -3.12 -4.10
N ILE A 157 24.52 -2.43 -3.33
CA ILE A 157 24.70 -2.70 -1.89
C ILE A 157 23.75 -1.79 -1.11
N PRO A 158 22.70 -2.32 -0.45
CA PRO A 158 21.77 -1.51 0.35
C PRO A 158 22.53 -0.73 1.41
N ARG A 159 22.26 0.58 1.55
CA ARG A 159 22.77 1.36 2.68
C ARG A 159 21.78 1.23 3.83
N HIS A 160 22.21 0.61 4.92
CA HIS A 160 21.52 0.67 6.20
C HIS A 160 22.31 1.61 7.12
N ARG A 161 21.66 2.61 7.69
CA ARG A 161 22.18 3.35 8.86
C ARG A 161 21.61 2.74 10.12
#